data_AF-A0A2N6QM85-F1
#
_entry.id   AF-A0A2N6QM85-F1
#
_cell.length_a   1.000
_cell.length_b   1.000
_cell.length_c   1.000
_cell.angle_alpha   90.00
_cell.angle_beta   90.00
_cell.angle_gamma   90.00
#
_symmetry.space_group_name_H-M   'P 1'
#
loop_
_entity.id
_entity.type
_entity.pdbx_description
1 polymer ?
#
loop_
_entity_poly.entity_id
_entity_poly.type
_entity_poly.pdbx_seq_one_letter_code
_entity_poly.pdbx_strand_id
1 'polypeptide(L)'
;MHKHKKDKYIETQKARIDLYFKYNLKNYKFIQITKAEKLPMGAGYSIEGHINKDKWYYFSADMTKGGQTQFNGDISYNPKTLGKLLIHSEAKDELNPNEIIKREHLNKQDYEADPPIIWGI
;
A
#
# COMPACT_ATOMS: atom_id res chain seq x y z
N MET A 1 -0.99 6.70 -24.05
CA MET A 1 0.10 7.02 -23.10
C MET A 1 -0.32 7.02 -21.62
N HIS A 2 -1.57 7.37 -21.25
CA HIS A 2 -2.01 7.45 -19.84
C HIS A 2 -2.19 6.10 -19.11
N LYS A 3 -2.57 5.04 -19.82
CA LYS A 3 -2.77 3.70 -19.24
C LYS A 3 -1.50 3.17 -18.57
N HIS A 4 -0.36 3.26 -19.25
CA HIS A 4 0.94 2.85 -18.70
C HIS A 4 1.36 3.60 -17.43
N LYS A 5 1.06 4.91 -17.32
CA LYS A 5 1.38 5.69 -16.12
C LYS A 5 0.53 5.27 -14.93
N LYS A 6 -0.77 5.02 -15.15
CA LYS A 6 -1.65 4.50 -14.10
C LYS A 6 -1.20 3.11 -13.65
N ASP A 7 -0.96 2.20 -14.59
CA ASP A 7 -0.57 0.83 -14.28
C ASP A 7 0.75 0.81 -13.51
N LYS A 8 1.75 1.57 -13.97
CA LYS A 8 3.03 1.73 -13.25
C LYS A 8 2.85 2.28 -11.84
N TYR A 9 2.01 3.30 -11.67
CA TYR A 9 1.71 3.85 -10.34
C TYR A 9 1.09 2.80 -9.42
N ILE A 10 0.08 2.06 -9.89
CA ILE A 10 -0.58 1.00 -9.11
C ILE A 10 0.40 -0.13 -8.77
N GLU A 11 1.25 -0.54 -9.70
CA GLU A 11 2.30 -1.53 -9.46
C GLU A 11 3.31 -1.07 -8.39
N THR A 12 3.71 0.20 -8.44
CA THR A 12 4.58 0.78 -7.42
C THR A 12 3.89 0.84 -6.05
N GLN A 13 2.61 1.24 -5.97
CA GLN A 13 1.89 1.23 -4.69
C GLN A 13 1.72 -0.20 -4.16
N LYS A 14 1.46 -1.16 -5.04
CA LYS A 14 1.44 -2.59 -4.70
C LYS A 14 2.79 -3.04 -4.11
N ALA A 15 3.92 -2.63 -4.69
CA ALA A 15 5.25 -2.95 -4.15
C ALA A 15 5.47 -2.37 -2.75
N ARG A 16 4.98 -1.16 -2.48
CA ARG A 16 5.08 -0.53 -1.15
C ARG A 16 4.19 -1.22 -0.11
N ILE A 17 2.98 -1.64 -0.49
CA ILE A 17 2.08 -2.42 0.38
C ILE A 17 2.70 -3.79 0.69
N ASP A 18 3.26 -4.47 -0.31
CA ASP A 18 3.99 -5.73 -0.15
C ASP A 18 5.18 -5.57 0.81
N LEU A 19 5.95 -4.48 0.67
CA LEU A 19 7.07 -4.15 1.55
C LEU A 19 6.60 -3.93 3.00
N TYR A 20 5.55 -3.13 3.20
CA TYR A 20 4.97 -2.90 4.53
C TYR A 20 4.56 -4.23 5.19
N PHE A 21 3.86 -5.11 4.47
CA PHE A 21 3.44 -6.39 5.06
C PHE A 21 4.61 -7.33 5.36
N LYS A 22 5.65 -7.36 4.53
CA LYS A 22 6.87 -8.16 4.79
C LYS A 22 7.53 -7.79 6.11
N TYR A 23 7.54 -6.51 6.46
CA TYR A 23 8.22 -6.01 7.66
C TYR A 23 7.33 -6.00 8.89
N ASN A 24 6.01 -5.87 8.73
CA ASN A 24 5.09 -5.67 9.85
C ASN A 24 4.23 -6.88 10.20
N LEU A 25 4.14 -7.91 9.34
CA LEU A 25 3.32 -9.10 9.59
C LEU A 25 4.14 -10.37 9.77
N LYS A 26 3.75 -11.18 10.77
CA LYS A 26 4.20 -12.56 10.94
C LYS A 26 3.57 -13.45 9.87
N ASN A 27 4.36 -14.38 9.35
CA ASN A 27 3.90 -15.40 8.38
C ASN A 27 3.31 -14.84 7.08
N TYR A 28 3.69 -13.61 6.69
CA TYR A 28 3.33 -13.04 5.40
C TYR A 28 4.02 -13.78 4.25
N LYS A 29 3.29 -14.04 3.16
CA LYS A 29 3.80 -14.72 1.96
C LYS A 29 3.65 -13.85 0.71
N PHE A 30 2.44 -13.37 0.44
CA PHE A 30 2.15 -12.55 -0.73
C PHE A 30 0.81 -11.82 -0.58
N ILE A 31 0.67 -10.72 -1.31
CA ILE A 31 -0.56 -9.97 -1.51
C ILE A 31 -1.26 -10.39 -2.80
N GLN A 32 -2.60 -10.35 -2.77
CA GLN A 32 -3.44 -10.43 -3.94
C GLN A 32 -4.33 -9.19 -3.99
N ILE A 33 -4.08 -8.33 -4.97
CA ILE A 33 -4.91 -7.14 -5.23
C ILE A 33 -6.19 -7.59 -5.90
N THR A 34 -7.34 -7.21 -5.36
CA THR A 34 -8.66 -7.49 -5.92
C THR A 34 -9.25 -6.27 -6.60
N LYS A 35 -8.87 -5.07 -6.16
CA LYS A 35 -9.42 -3.81 -6.68
C LYS A 35 -8.39 -2.69 -6.59
N ALA A 36 -8.37 -1.84 -7.59
CA ALA A 36 -7.61 -0.59 -7.58
C ALA A 36 -8.47 0.48 -8.26
N GLU A 37 -9.01 1.40 -7.47
CA GLU A 37 -9.97 2.38 -7.95
C GLU A 37 -9.62 3.81 -7.55
N LYS A 38 -10.17 4.76 -8.28
CA LYS A 38 -10.00 6.19 -7.98
C LYS A 38 -11.00 6.57 -6.90
N LEU A 39 -10.54 7.26 -5.86
CA LEU A 39 -11.42 7.80 -4.83
C LEU A 39 -12.26 8.97 -5.40
N PRO A 40 -13.47 9.21 -4.86
CA PRO A 40 -14.36 10.28 -5.31
C PRO A 40 -13.67 11.65 -5.38
N MET A 41 -14.13 12.51 -6.29
CA MET A 41 -13.63 13.89 -6.44
C MET A 41 -12.12 14.03 -6.70
N GLY A 42 -11.44 12.96 -7.14
CA GLY A 42 -9.99 13.00 -7.34
C GLY A 42 -9.20 13.04 -6.04
N ALA A 43 -9.81 12.63 -4.92
CA ALA A 43 -9.17 12.60 -3.62
C ALA A 43 -8.06 11.55 -3.50
N GLY A 44 -7.90 10.64 -4.46
CA GLY A 44 -7.11 9.46 -4.18
C GLY A 44 -7.15 8.32 -5.19
N TYR A 45 -6.40 7.29 -4.85
CA TYR A 45 -6.67 5.91 -5.23
C TYR A 45 -6.80 5.06 -3.97
N SER A 46 -7.68 4.07 -4.04
CA SER A 46 -7.77 2.99 -3.05
C SER A 46 -7.33 1.68 -3.70
N ILE A 47 -6.50 0.92 -3.00
CA ILE A 47 -6.06 -0.42 -3.36
C ILE A 47 -6.57 -1.39 -2.30
N GLU A 48 -7.40 -2.33 -2.74
CA GLU A 48 -7.99 -3.35 -1.90
C GLU A 48 -7.44 -4.72 -2.29
N GLY A 49 -7.35 -5.60 -1.31
CA GLY A 49 -6.89 -6.95 -1.55
C GLY A 49 -6.95 -7.81 -0.31
N HIS A 50 -6.34 -8.98 -0.43
CA HIS A 50 -6.14 -9.86 0.70
C HIS A 50 -4.77 -10.53 0.64
N ILE A 51 -4.25 -10.94 1.78
CA ILE A 51 -2.94 -11.60 1.87
C ILE A 51 -3.08 -13.12 2.02
N ASN A 52 -2.03 -13.86 1.68
CA ASN A 52 -1.91 -15.30 1.91
C ASN A 52 -3.07 -16.16 1.33
N LYS A 53 -3.74 -15.69 0.25
CA LYS A 53 -4.95 -16.32 -0.34
C LYS A 53 -6.15 -16.44 0.63
N ASP A 54 -6.14 -15.73 1.76
CA ASP A 54 -7.22 -15.80 2.74
C ASP A 54 -8.07 -14.51 2.70
N LYS A 55 -9.36 -14.65 2.37
CA LYS A 55 -10.31 -13.53 2.31
C LYS A 55 -10.56 -12.88 3.68
N TRP A 56 -10.30 -13.58 4.79
CA TRP A 56 -10.37 -13.00 6.12
C TRP A 56 -9.23 -12.02 6.41
N TYR A 57 -8.15 -12.08 5.64
CA TYR A 57 -7.04 -11.14 5.70
C TYR A 57 -7.16 -10.05 4.64
N TYR A 58 -8.36 -9.48 4.55
CA TYR A 58 -8.65 -8.35 3.69
C TYR A 58 -8.06 -7.05 4.23
N PHE A 59 -7.62 -6.18 3.32
CA PHE A 59 -7.14 -4.83 3.61
C PHE A 59 -7.62 -3.83 2.55
N SER A 60 -7.62 -2.56 2.93
CA SER A 60 -7.79 -1.40 2.04
C SER A 60 -6.69 -0.39 2.34
N ALA A 61 -5.96 0.05 1.32
CA ALA A 61 -4.89 1.03 1.43
C ALA A 61 -5.20 2.23 0.55
N ASP A 62 -5.16 3.43 1.15
CA ASP A 62 -5.54 4.66 0.46
C ASP A 62 -4.32 5.54 0.23
N MET A 63 -4.17 6.02 -1.01
CA MET A 63 -3.23 7.08 -1.37
C MET A 63 -4.08 8.32 -1.63
N THR A 64 -3.93 9.38 -0.85
CA THR A 64 -4.81 10.56 -0.90
C THR A 64 -4.14 11.83 -1.45
N LYS A 65 -4.93 12.71 -2.08
CA LYS A 65 -4.50 13.96 -2.72
C LYS A 65 -4.39 15.02 -1.62
N GLY A 66 -3.17 15.44 -1.30
CA GLY A 66 -2.89 16.35 -0.18
C GLY A 66 -2.08 15.73 0.96
N GLY A 67 -1.83 14.41 0.89
CA GLY A 67 -0.85 13.70 1.70
C GLY A 67 0.34 13.23 0.86
N GLN A 68 1.04 12.18 1.32
CA GLN A 68 2.03 11.50 0.50
C GLN A 68 1.31 10.79 -0.66
N THR A 69 1.69 11.11 -1.89
CA THR A 69 1.15 10.47 -3.10
C THR A 69 1.58 9.01 -3.23
N GLN A 70 2.45 8.55 -2.33
CA GLN A 70 2.92 7.19 -2.18
C GLN A 70 2.30 6.59 -0.91
N PHE A 71 1.86 5.34 -0.97
CA PHE A 71 1.41 4.61 0.21
C PHE A 71 2.51 4.62 1.28
N ASN A 72 2.19 5.05 2.51
CA ASN A 72 3.19 5.09 3.58
C ASN A 72 2.67 4.56 4.92
N GLY A 73 1.72 3.61 4.89
CA GLY A 73 1.16 2.99 6.10
C GLY A 73 -0.32 3.30 6.35
N ASP A 74 -0.94 4.16 5.54
CA ASP A 74 -2.38 4.44 5.62
C ASP A 74 -3.21 3.23 5.14
N ILE A 75 -3.47 2.29 6.05
CA ILE A 75 -4.11 1.01 5.76
C ILE A 75 -5.22 0.68 6.77
N SER A 76 -6.31 0.12 6.28
CA SER A 76 -7.43 -0.38 7.05
C SER A 76 -7.56 -1.89 6.93
N TYR A 77 -7.79 -2.58 8.04
CA TYR A 77 -8.00 -4.03 8.10
C TYR A 77 -8.78 -4.41 9.37
N ASN A 78 -9.27 -5.65 9.44
CA ASN A 78 -9.94 -6.13 10.65
C ASN A 78 -8.92 -6.54 11.73
N PRO A 79 -8.94 -5.92 12.93
CA PRO A 79 -7.98 -6.21 13.99
C PRO A 79 -8.12 -7.63 14.57
N LYS A 80 -9.30 -8.25 14.44
CA LYS A 80 -9.56 -9.62 14.93
C LYS A 80 -9.07 -10.72 13.97
N THR A 81 -8.71 -10.37 12.74
CA THR A 81 -8.18 -11.29 11.73
C THR A 81 -6.76 -10.89 11.32
N LEU A 82 -6.59 -10.04 10.30
CA LEU A 82 -5.28 -9.60 9.80
C LEU A 82 -4.46 -8.94 10.91
N GLY A 83 -5.07 -8.09 11.74
CA GLY A 83 -4.35 -7.41 12.82
C GLY A 83 -3.68 -8.34 13.83
N LYS A 84 -4.16 -9.59 13.98
CA LYS A 84 -3.48 -10.58 14.84
C LYS A 84 -2.13 -11.04 14.30
N LEU A 85 -1.86 -10.79 13.02
CA LEU A 85 -0.60 -11.14 12.37
C LEU A 85 0.47 -10.06 12.58
N LEU A 86 0.12 -8.87 13.09
CA LEU A 86 1.09 -7.80 13.32
C LEU A 86 2.20 -8.26 14.27
N ILE A 87 3.42 -7.84 13.97
CA ILE A 87 4.58 -8.10 14.81
C ILE A 87 4.49 -7.27 16.09
N HIS A 88 4.05 -6.01 15.94
CA HIS A 88 3.88 -5.06 17.02
C HIS A 88 2.39 -4.81 17.32
N SER A 89 2.06 -4.57 18.59
CA SER A 89 0.68 -4.28 19.00
C SER A 89 0.29 -2.82 18.83
N GLU A 90 1.28 -1.92 18.74
CA GLU A 90 1.09 -0.48 18.62
C GLU A 90 1.46 0.00 17.23
N ALA A 91 0.60 0.82 16.61
CA ALA A 91 0.82 1.31 15.24
C ALA A 91 2.10 2.15 15.08
N LYS A 92 2.55 2.84 16.13
CA LYS A 92 3.78 3.64 16.14
C LYS A 92 5.05 2.81 15.97
N ASP A 93 4.97 1.52 16.26
CA ASP A 93 6.11 0.60 16.16
C ASP A 93 6.14 -0.11 14.79
N GLU A 94 5.12 0.10 13.95
CA GLU A 94 5.10 -0.38 12.57
C GLU A 94 6.05 0.47 11.72
N LEU A 95 6.83 -0.20 10.87
CA LEU A 95 7.74 0.47 9.95
C LEU A 95 6.97 0.90 8.70
N ASN A 96 7.03 2.19 8.39
CA ASN A 96 6.46 2.67 7.14
C ASN A 96 7.40 2.41 5.95
N PRO A 97 6.87 2.26 4.72
CA PRO A 97 7.67 2.04 3.53
C PRO A 97 8.84 3.02 3.34
N ASN A 98 8.68 4.32 3.64
CA ASN A 98 9.78 5.28 3.51
C ASN A 98 10.95 4.98 4.46
N GLU A 99 10.66 4.62 5.71
CA GLU A 99 11.67 4.19 6.68
C GLU A 99 12.39 2.93 6.21
N ILE A 100 11.64 1.94 5.73
CA ILE A 100 12.21 0.68 5.23
C ILE A 100 13.11 0.94 4.03
N ILE A 101 12.63 1.67 3.01
CA ILE A 101 13.40 2.02 1.80
C ILE A 101 14.69 2.74 2.17
N LYS A 102 14.63 3.70 3.10
CA LYS A 102 15.80 4.45 3.56
C LYS A 102 16.78 3.56 4.32
N ARG A 103 16.30 2.77 5.27
CA ARG A 103 17.12 1.90 6.14
C ARG A 103 17.82 0.79 5.35
N GLU A 104 17.13 0.20 4.38
CA GLU A 104 17.60 -0.93 3.58
C GLU A 104 18.30 -0.48 2.29
N HIS A 105 18.44 0.83 2.06
CA HIS A 105 19.05 1.40 0.86
C HIS A 105 18.42 0.89 -0.45
N LEU A 106 17.10 0.70 -0.47
CA LEU A 106 16.39 0.19 -1.64
C LEU A 106 16.36 1.22 -2.77
N ASN A 107 16.35 0.74 -4.01
CA ASN A 107 16.23 1.60 -5.18
C ASN A 107 14.86 2.29 -5.20
N LYS A 108 14.85 3.61 -5.05
CA LYS A 108 13.63 4.41 -5.02
C LYS A 108 12.77 4.25 -6.27
N GLN A 109 13.37 4.00 -7.43
CA GLN A 109 12.61 3.85 -8.70
C GLN A 109 11.66 2.64 -8.71
N ASP A 110 11.87 1.67 -7.82
CA ASP A 110 10.99 0.52 -7.66
C ASP A 110 9.80 0.83 -6.74
N TYR A 111 9.91 1.88 -5.92
CA TYR A 111 8.96 2.23 -4.85
C TYR A 111 8.41 3.66 -4.94
N GLU A 112 8.79 4.45 -5.94
CA GLU A 112 8.28 5.80 -6.17
C GLU A 112 7.78 5.91 -7.62
N ALA A 113 6.61 6.51 -7.80
CA ALA A 113 5.98 6.70 -9.10
C ALA A 113 5.05 7.91 -9.03
N ASP A 114 5.14 8.78 -10.03
CA ASP A 114 4.28 9.94 -10.08
C ASP A 114 2.80 9.53 -10.15
N PRO A 115 1.94 10.15 -9.34
CA PRO A 115 0.50 9.94 -9.42
C PRO A 115 0.00 10.27 -10.85
N PRO A 116 -0.85 9.43 -11.48
CA PRO A 116 -1.30 9.66 -12.85
C PRO A 116 -2.14 10.93 -12.95
N ILE A 117 -1.67 11.97 -13.66
CA ILE A 117 -2.19 13.36 -13.88
C ILE A 117 -3.73 13.58 -13.77
N ILE A 118 -4.54 12.55 -14.02
CA ILE A 118 -5.99 12.48 -13.79
C ILE A 118 -6.42 12.70 -12.31
N TRP A 119 -5.51 13.03 -11.39
CA TRP A 119 -5.82 13.50 -10.03
C TRP A 119 -6.55 14.84 -9.98
N GLY A 120 -6.87 15.45 -11.12
CA GLY A 120 -7.67 16.67 -11.20
C GLY A 120 -6.77 17.89 -11.33
N ILE A 121 -6.74 18.40 -12.56
CA ILE A 121 -6.79 19.84 -12.82
C ILE A 121 -8.12 20.36 -12.27
#